data_AF-A0A349BXB2-F1
#
_entry.id   AF-A0A349BXB2-F1
#
_cell.length_a   1.000
_cell.length_b   1.000
_cell.length_c   1.000
_cell.angle_alpha   90.00
_cell.angle_beta   90.00
_cell.angle_gamma   90.00
#
_symmetry.space_group_name_H-M   'P 1'
#
loop_
_entity.id
_entity.type
_entity.pdbx_description
1 polymer ?
#
loop_
_entity_poly.entity_id
_entity_poly.type
_entity_poly.pdbx_seq_one_letter_code
_entity_poly.pdbx_strand_id
1 'polypeptide(L)'
;MGRQAEEKKLTVGGVSTDYIEFGNGNIPLVLVPGLSLRRVKGTGLAIARMYRIFADQYKVYLFDRRDDIPEGFTVQDMAEDLAAAMGELG
;
A
#
# COMPACT_ATOMS: atom_id res chain seq x y z
N MET A 1 6.40 5.83 20.24
CA MET A 1 6.03 6.53 19.00
C MET A 1 6.56 5.69 17.85
N GLY A 2 5.66 5.03 17.11
CA GLY A 2 6.03 4.14 16.00
C GLY A 2 6.82 4.87 14.91
N ARG A 3 7.57 4.14 14.07
CA ARG A 3 8.22 4.68 12.87
C ARG A 3 7.21 5.54 12.11
N GLN A 4 7.63 6.75 11.72
CA GLN A 4 6.77 7.69 10.99
C GLN A 4 6.28 7.05 9.70
N ALA A 5 5.08 7.43 9.26
CA ALA A 5 4.54 6.95 8.00
C ALA A 5 5.43 7.42 6.85
N GLU A 6 5.88 6.48 6.02
CA GLU A 6 6.65 6.77 4.81
C GLU A 6 5.73 6.52 3.61
N GLU A 7 5.71 7.46 2.67
CA GLU A 7 5.08 7.30 1.36
C GLU A 7 6.17 6.97 0.35
N LYS A 8 5.99 5.88 -0.39
CA LYS A 8 6.97 5.35 -1.31
C LYS A 8 6.31 4.99 -2.64
N LYS A 9 7.13 4.90 -3.68
CA LYS A 9 6.72 4.38 -4.99
C LYS A 9 7.48 3.09 -5.25
N LEU A 10 6.77 2.09 -5.76
CA LEU A 10 7.31 0.83 -6.24
C LEU A 10 7.00 0.70 -7.73
N THR A 11 7.96 0.18 -8.49
CA THR A 11 7.77 -0.13 -9.90
C THR A 11 8.09 -1.60 -10.14
N VAL A 12 7.09 -2.38 -10.57
CA VAL A 12 7.21 -3.82 -10.83
C VAL A 12 6.73 -4.09 -12.26
N GLY A 13 7.56 -4.74 -13.08
CA GLY A 13 7.19 -5.07 -14.47
C GLY A 13 6.78 -3.85 -15.34
N GLY A 14 7.27 -2.65 -15.01
CA GLY A 14 6.89 -1.40 -15.69
C GLY A 14 5.63 -0.72 -15.13
N VAL A 15 4.93 -1.35 -14.19
CA VAL A 15 3.77 -0.79 -13.50
C VAL A 15 4.23 -0.05 -12.26
N SER A 16 3.80 1.21 -12.08
CA SER A 16 4.13 2.01 -10.90
C SER A 16 2.95 2.14 -9.95
N THR A 17 3.20 1.90 -8.67
CA THR A 17 2.22 1.98 -7.58
C THR A 17 2.82 2.75 -6.41
N ASP A 18 2.08 3.73 -5.90
CA ASP A 18 2.41 4.37 -4.62
C ASP A 18 1.95 3.48 -3.45
N TYR A 19 2.65 3.51 -2.33
CA TYR A 19 2.23 2.83 -1.11
C TYR A 19 2.66 3.61 0.13
N ILE A 20 1.95 3.36 1.22
CA ILE A 20 2.30 3.84 2.56
C ILE A 20 2.85 2.67 3.36
N GLU A 21 3.93 2.89 4.09
CA GLU A 21 4.38 1.98 5.15
C GLU A 21 4.45 2.68 6.50
N PHE A 22 4.07 1.97 7.57
CA PHE A 22 4.24 2.44 8.95
C PHE A 22 4.26 1.26 9.93
N GLY A 23 4.49 1.55 11.21
CA GLY A 23 4.55 0.54 12.26
C GLY A 23 5.96 -0.01 12.50
N ASN A 24 6.13 -0.57 13.70
CA ASN A 24 7.39 -1.09 14.24
C ASN A 24 7.38 -2.61 14.42
N GLY A 25 6.24 -3.27 14.17
CA GLY A 25 6.14 -4.71 14.31
C GLY A 25 6.92 -5.45 13.22
N ASN A 26 7.09 -6.76 13.43
CA ASN A 26 7.79 -7.64 12.47
C ASN A 26 6.82 -8.53 11.67
N ILE A 27 5.51 -8.43 11.94
CA ILE A 27 4.49 -9.18 11.20
C ILE A 27 3.95 -8.27 10.09
N PRO A 28 4.06 -8.63 8.81
CA PRO A 28 3.51 -7.82 7.73
C PRO A 28 1.97 -7.83 7.79
N LEU A 29 1.36 -6.66 7.66
CA LEU A 29 -0.09 -6.47 7.49
C LEU A 29 -0.35 -5.62 6.26
N VAL A 30 -1.06 -6.18 5.28
CA VAL A 30 -1.41 -5.46 4.04
C VAL A 30 -2.86 -4.99 4.13
N LEU A 31 -3.06 -3.68 3.99
CA LEU A 31 -4.37 -3.06 3.86
C LEU A 31 -4.70 -2.90 2.37
N VAL A 32 -5.75 -3.60 1.91
CA VAL A 32 -6.25 -3.48 0.54
C VAL A 32 -7.39 -2.47 0.52
N PRO A 33 -7.20 -1.27 -0.06
CA PRO A 33 -8.28 -0.29 -0.14
C PRO A 33 -9.40 -0.80 -1.06
N GLY A 34 -10.64 -0.47 -0.70
CA GLY A 34 -11.80 -0.72 -1.58
C GLY A 34 -11.82 0.22 -2.80
N LEU A 35 -12.95 0.25 -3.52
CA LEU A 35 -13.17 1.12 -4.68
C LEU A 35 -13.18 2.61 -4.29
N SER A 36 -12.01 3.19 -4.15
CA SER A 36 -11.78 4.62 -3.96
C SER A 36 -11.00 5.17 -5.14
N LEU A 37 -11.40 6.36 -5.63
CA LEU A 37 -10.62 7.10 -6.64
C LEU A 37 -9.50 7.95 -6.00
N ARG A 38 -9.44 8.01 -4.66
CA ARG A 38 -8.43 8.79 -3.94
C ARG A 38 -7.12 8.02 -3.86
N ARG A 39 -6.07 8.67 -4.32
CA ARG A 39 -4.69 8.22 -4.22
C ARG A 39 -4.19 8.29 -2.77
N VAL A 40 -3.24 7.44 -2.43
CA VAL A 40 -2.65 7.35 -1.08
C VAL A 40 -1.61 8.44 -0.83
N LYS A 41 -1.05 9.00 -1.90
CA LYS A 41 -0.05 10.08 -1.85
C LYS A 41 -0.60 11.32 -1.12
N GLY A 42 0.16 11.83 -0.16
CA GLY A 42 -0.19 12.95 0.72
C GLY A 42 -1.08 12.56 1.91
N THR A 43 -1.39 11.27 2.10
CA THR A 43 -2.30 10.80 3.16
C THR A 43 -1.62 9.95 4.24
N GLY A 44 -0.31 9.70 4.14
CA GLY A 44 0.45 8.79 4.99
C GLY A 44 0.24 9.02 6.48
N LEU A 45 0.36 10.28 6.94
CA LEU A 45 0.17 10.62 8.35
C LEU A 45 -1.27 10.36 8.84
N ALA A 46 -2.27 10.67 8.01
CA ALA A 46 -3.68 10.47 8.36
C ALA A 46 -4.01 8.97 8.44
N ILE A 47 -3.55 8.18 7.47
CA ILE A 47 -3.70 6.72 7.43
C ILE A 47 -3.01 6.08 8.63
N ALA A 48 -1.76 6.42 8.91
CA ALA A 48 -1.02 5.86 10.05
C ALA A 48 -1.68 6.23 11.38
N ARG A 49 -2.28 7.42 11.51
CA ARG A 49 -3.05 7.80 12.70
C ARG A 49 -4.35 6.99 12.83
N MET A 50 -5.06 6.77 11.73
CA MET A 50 -6.32 6.02 11.69
C MET A 50 -6.11 4.54 12.06
N TYR A 51 -5.04 3.94 11.55
CA TYR A 51 -4.71 2.52 11.73
C TYR A 51 -3.63 2.26 12.79
N ARG A 52 -3.33 3.24 13.65
CA ARG A 52 -2.24 3.17 14.65
C ARG A 52 -2.35 1.98 15.61
N ILE A 53 -3.56 1.43 15.81
CA ILE A 53 -3.78 0.27 16.69
C ILE A 53 -2.99 -0.97 16.24
N PHE A 54 -2.62 -1.04 14.96
CA PHE A 54 -1.83 -2.13 14.41
C PHE A 54 -0.31 -1.88 14.47
N ALA A 55 0.11 -0.65 14.74
CA ALA A 55 1.49 -0.21 14.53
C ALA A 55 2.53 -0.88 15.47
N ASP A 56 2.10 -1.35 16.63
CA ASP A 56 3.00 -1.97 17.62
C ASP A 56 3.30 -3.43 17.28
N GLN A 57 2.33 -4.17 16.72
CA GLN A 57 2.47 -5.60 16.39
C GLN A 57 2.86 -5.83 14.93
N TYR A 58 2.46 -4.93 14.03
CA TYR A 58 2.60 -5.11 12.58
C TYR A 58 3.50 -4.07 11.92
N LYS A 59 4.17 -4.48 10.85
CA LYS A 59 4.65 -3.60 9.78
C LYS A 59 3.52 -3.48 8.78
N VAL A 60 2.90 -2.31 8.71
CA VAL A 60 1.69 -2.10 7.93
C VAL A 60 2.04 -1.51 6.58
N TYR A 61 1.44 -2.07 5.52
CA TYR A 61 1.53 -1.59 4.15
C TYR A 61 0.14 -1.27 3.62
N LEU A 62 -0.02 -0.15 2.94
CA LEU A 62 -1.24 0.18 2.20
C LEU A 62 -0.83 0.56 0.79
N PHE A 63 -1.15 -0.30 -0.18
CA PHE A 63 -0.85 -0.07 -1.59
C PHE A 63 -1.99 0.71 -2.24
N ASP A 64 -1.63 1.68 -3.07
CA ASP A 64 -2.54 2.26 -4.03
C ASP A 64 -2.79 1.28 -5.18
N ARG A 65 -3.71 1.64 -6.06
CA ARG A 65 -3.77 1.04 -7.41
C ARG A 65 -2.67 1.63 -8.30
N ARG A 66 -2.35 0.93 -9.38
CA ARG A 66 -1.46 1.43 -10.44
C ARG A 66 -1.87 2.80 -10.98
N ASP A 67 -0.89 3.53 -11.52
CA ASP A 67 -1.09 4.86 -12.13
C ASP A 67 -2.02 4.84 -13.35
N ASP A 68 -1.93 3.81 -14.17
CA ASP A 68 -2.64 3.63 -15.43
C ASP A 68 -3.67 2.51 -15.31
N ILE A 69 -4.97 2.80 -15.38
CA ILE A 69 -6.00 1.77 -15.40
C ILE A 69 -6.49 1.63 -16.84
N PRO A 70 -5.99 0.66 -17.61
CA PRO A 70 -6.38 0.48 -19.01
C PRO A 70 -7.84 0.02 -19.12
N GLU A 71 -8.44 0.23 -20.30
CA GLU A 71 -9.76 -0.32 -20.60
C GLU A 71 -9.72 -1.86 -20.54
N GLY A 72 -10.72 -2.44 -19.88
CA GLY A 72 -10.79 -3.88 -19.63
C GLY A 72 -10.02 -4.38 -18.40
N PHE A 73 -9.37 -3.50 -17.63
CA PHE A 73 -8.68 -3.87 -16.39
C PHE A 73 -9.67 -4.45 -15.36
N THR A 74 -9.34 -5.62 -14.84
CA THR A 74 -10.20 -6.39 -13.94
C THR A 74 -9.73 -6.32 -12.48
N VAL A 75 -10.57 -6.78 -11.57
CA VAL A 75 -10.18 -6.96 -10.16
C VAL A 75 -9.12 -8.07 -10.02
N GLN A 76 -9.11 -9.05 -10.93
CA GLN A 76 -8.07 -10.08 -10.94
C GLN A 76 -6.71 -9.46 -11.29
N ASP A 77 -6.64 -8.62 -12.32
CA ASP A 77 -5.40 -7.92 -12.68
C ASP A 77 -4.90 -7.04 -11.53
N MET A 78 -5.81 -6.38 -10.81
CA MET A 78 -5.47 -5.60 -9.60
C MET A 78 -4.87 -6.49 -8.49
N ALA A 79 -5.40 -7.69 -8.30
CA ALA A 79 -4.87 -8.64 -7.32
C ALA A 79 -3.49 -9.16 -7.73
N GLU A 80 -3.26 -9.37 -9.03
CA GLU A 80 -1.96 -9.76 -9.58
C GLU A 80 -0.91 -8.65 -9.40
N ASP A 81 -1.26 -7.39 -9.68
CA ASP A 81 -0.40 -6.23 -9.43
C ASP A 81 -0.03 -6.11 -7.94
N LEU A 82 -1.00 -6.28 -7.04
CA LEU A 82 -0.76 -6.27 -5.59
C LEU A 82 0.15 -7.43 -5.15
N ALA A 83 -0.08 -8.64 -5.65
CA ALA A 83 0.74 -9.79 -5.33
C ALA A 83 2.20 -9.61 -5.80
N ALA A 84 2.38 -9.05 -7.00
CA ALA A 84 3.70 -8.71 -7.53
C ALA A 84 4.39 -7.65 -6.66
N ALA A 85 3.67 -6.59 -6.28
CA ALA A 85 4.20 -5.55 -5.38
C ALA A 85 4.61 -6.10 -4.01
N MET A 86 3.83 -7.02 -3.44
CA MET A 86 4.17 -7.69 -2.19
C MET A 86 5.43 -8.56 -2.31
N GLY A 87 5.66 -9.18 -3.47
CA GLY A 87 6.86 -9.99 -3.73
C GLY A 87 8.17 -9.20 -3.69
N GLU A 88 8.15 -7.91 -4.01
CA GLU A 88 9.34 -7.05 -4.01
C GLU A 88 9.67 -6.45 -2.63
N LEU A 89 8.73 -6.47 -1.68
CA LEU A 89 8.91 -5.93 -0.32
C LEU A 89 9.29 -7.01 0.71
N GLY A 90 9.65 -8.22 0.24
CA GLY A 90 10.05 -9.39 1.03
C GLY A 90 11.38 -9.22 1.76
#